data_AF-K2RX78-F1
#
_entry.id   AF-K2RX78-F1
#
_cell.length_a   1.000
_cell.length_b   1.000
_cell.length_c   1.000
_cell.angle_alpha   90.00
_cell.angle_beta   90.00
_cell.angle_gamma   90.00
#
_symmetry.space_group_name_H-M   'P 1'
#
loop_
_entity.id
_entity.type
_entity.pdbx_description
1 polymer ?
#
loop_
_entity_poly.entity_id
_entity_poly.type
_entity_poly.pdbx_seq_one_letter_code
_entity_poly.pdbx_strand_id
1 'polypeptide(L)'
;MRNNYTFPREMAAHQVPIKGPRPPLARMQVENIANDKRHWEEDLDCPHELVRRKRPKKKPLDEDIKKQREKVFLDFMQIKQDDEETGREPAIFVGVDEMKIKLPEVPSSFPRPFAVWETQSKEEIEAAAIRLGEENHQREDDCVEQCKRAKEEGTEEWKVMQEINNIIKHNAHLPRKKHKRRRKPEQVFKAERIQRSAKKGGLDFVWYKDVAYDQHLFRFLRQLRKDYPNRRIFVSEDNVGVHHKARKMRARQIKELEKEQIFFLDWPVNSPDLHPIETLHHEEKSILTQYKVSSGSKKAKQDAKECLRIL
;
A
#
# COMPACT_ATOMS: atom_id res chain seq x y z
N MET A 1 -25.95 4.80 79.25
CA MET A 1 -27.25 4.21 79.65
C MET A 1 -28.35 4.85 78.80
N ARG A 2 -29.18 3.99 78.18
CA ARG A 2 -30.54 4.22 77.66
C ARG A 2 -30.74 5.04 76.37
N ASN A 3 -31.02 4.27 75.32
CA ASN A 3 -32.02 4.45 74.26
C ASN A 3 -33.12 5.49 74.55
N ASN A 4 -33.54 6.20 73.50
CA ASN A 4 -34.93 6.08 73.03
C ASN A 4 -35.13 6.49 71.57
N TYR A 5 -35.92 5.64 70.92
CA TYR A 5 -36.45 5.66 69.57
C TYR A 5 -37.42 6.82 69.28
N THR A 6 -37.47 7.26 68.01
CA THR A 6 -38.73 7.56 67.32
C THR A 6 -38.61 7.33 65.80
N PHE A 7 -39.39 6.37 65.29
CA PHE A 7 -39.82 6.18 63.89
C PHE A 7 -41.31 6.59 63.81
N PRO A 8 -42.01 6.65 62.65
CA PRO A 8 -41.58 6.80 61.24
C PRO A 8 -42.35 7.95 60.54
N ARG A 9 -41.96 8.32 59.29
CA ARG A 9 -42.85 9.06 58.39
C ARG A 9 -42.94 8.35 57.04
N GLU A 10 -44.19 8.16 56.63
CA GLU A 10 -44.71 7.42 55.49
C GLU A 10 -44.00 7.75 54.16
N MET A 11 -43.63 6.70 53.41
CA MET A 11 -43.20 6.83 52.02
C MET A 11 -44.44 6.83 51.11
N ALA A 12 -44.76 8.01 50.57
CA ALA A 12 -45.71 8.16 49.48
C ALA A 12 -45.10 7.57 48.18
N ALA A 13 -45.86 6.71 47.52
CA ALA A 13 -45.53 6.16 46.22
C ALA A 13 -45.49 7.27 45.15
N HIS A 14 -44.29 7.62 44.67
CA HIS A 14 -44.13 8.44 43.48
C HIS A 14 -44.34 7.58 42.22
N GLN A 15 -45.42 7.87 41.50
CA GLN A 15 -45.65 7.41 40.13
C GLN A 15 -44.53 7.97 39.22
N VAL A 16 -43.81 7.08 38.55
CA VAL A 16 -42.77 7.44 37.57
C VAL A 16 -43.44 7.86 36.26
N PRO A 17 -43.14 9.05 35.71
CA PRO A 17 -43.75 9.49 34.45
C PRO A 17 -43.26 8.65 33.26
N ILE A 18 -44.21 8.29 32.39
CA ILE A 18 -43.99 7.59 31.13
C ILE A 18 -43.10 8.44 30.22
N LYS A 19 -41.88 7.96 29.93
CA LYS A 19 -40.88 8.65 29.10
C LYS A 19 -41.30 8.63 27.63
N GLY A 20 -41.30 9.80 26.99
CA GLY A 20 -41.35 9.94 25.53
C GLY A 20 -40.14 9.30 24.82
N PRO A 21 -40.09 9.33 23.47
CA PRO A 21 -39.04 8.68 22.70
C PRO A 21 -37.65 9.20 23.09
N ARG A 22 -36.77 8.27 23.50
CA ARG A 22 -35.44 8.59 23.99
C ARG A 22 -34.51 8.98 22.82
N PRO A 23 -33.59 9.93 23.00
CA PRO A 23 -32.66 10.35 21.96
C PRO A 23 -31.72 9.19 21.56
N PRO A 24 -31.30 9.11 20.29
CA PRO A 24 -30.38 8.07 19.82
C PRO A 24 -29.02 8.19 20.53
N LEU A 25 -28.44 7.04 20.89
CA LEU A 25 -27.12 6.97 21.52
C LEU A 25 -26.03 7.56 20.61
N ALA A 26 -25.06 8.23 21.21
CA ALA A 26 -23.89 8.71 20.48
C ALA A 26 -23.09 7.50 19.95
N ARG A 27 -22.49 7.64 18.76
CA ARG A 27 -21.75 6.57 18.06
C ARG A 27 -20.73 5.84 18.95
N MET A 28 -20.05 6.59 19.82
CA MET A 28 -19.04 6.07 20.76
C MET A 28 -19.66 5.17 21.84
N GLN A 29 -20.90 5.43 22.27
CA GLN A 29 -21.63 4.58 23.22
C GLN A 29 -22.09 3.28 22.55
N VAL A 30 -22.48 3.33 21.27
CA VAL A 30 -22.83 2.14 20.49
C VAL A 30 -21.62 1.24 20.28
N GLU A 31 -20.45 1.80 19.98
CA GLU A 31 -19.20 1.04 19.81
C GLU A 31 -18.72 0.44 21.14
N ASN A 32 -18.88 1.14 22.28
CA ASN A 32 -18.54 0.61 23.60
C ASN A 32 -19.47 -0.53 24.02
N ILE A 33 -20.78 -0.44 23.74
CA ILE A 33 -21.75 -1.51 24.01
C ILE A 33 -21.48 -2.71 23.08
N ALA A 34 -21.14 -2.49 21.82
CA ALA A 34 -20.84 -3.57 20.87
C ALA A 34 -19.54 -4.34 21.21
N ASN A 35 -18.62 -3.71 21.93
CA ASN A 35 -17.35 -4.29 22.36
C ASN A 35 -17.38 -4.85 23.78
N ASP A 36 -18.48 -4.65 24.52
CA ASP A 36 -18.66 -5.22 25.85
C ASP A 36 -18.93 -6.73 25.75
N LYS A 37 -18.01 -7.54 26.29
CA LYS A 37 -18.01 -9.01 26.18
C LYS A 37 -18.88 -9.71 27.22
N ARG A 38 -19.75 -9.00 27.93
CA ARG A 38 -20.70 -9.62 28.86
C ARG A 38 -21.52 -10.69 28.11
N HIS A 39 -21.59 -11.88 28.69
CA HIS A 39 -22.31 -13.03 28.14
C HIS A 39 -23.79 -12.65 27.96
N TRP A 40 -24.16 -12.35 26.72
CA TRP A 40 -25.49 -11.87 26.32
C TRP A 40 -26.60 -12.91 26.56
N GLU A 41 -26.25 -14.16 26.87
CA GLU A 41 -27.20 -15.22 27.18
C GLU A 41 -27.78 -15.11 28.61
N GLU A 42 -27.14 -14.34 29.51
CA GLU A 42 -27.58 -14.20 30.91
C GLU A 42 -28.30 -12.86 31.20
N ASP A 43 -28.23 -11.88 30.29
CA ASP A 43 -28.77 -10.53 30.48
C ASP A 43 -30.17 -10.39 29.85
N LEU A 44 -31.18 -11.04 30.44
CA LEU A 44 -32.59 -10.99 30.01
C LEU A 44 -33.23 -9.58 30.15
N ASP A 45 -32.55 -8.65 30.82
CA ASP A 45 -33.05 -7.29 31.11
C ASP A 45 -32.36 -6.19 30.29
N CYS A 46 -31.62 -6.50 29.23
CA CYS A 46 -30.98 -5.47 28.41
C CYS A 46 -32.03 -4.64 27.62
N PRO A 47 -32.25 -3.34 27.92
CA PRO A 47 -33.40 -2.58 27.42
C PRO A 47 -33.20 -2.03 26.00
N HIS A 48 -32.24 -2.54 25.23
CA HIS A 48 -31.84 -2.02 23.92
C HIS A 48 -31.76 -3.13 22.88
N GLU A 49 -32.64 -3.07 21.88
CA GLU A 49 -32.57 -3.93 20.70
C GLU A 49 -31.32 -3.57 19.88
N LEU A 50 -30.26 -4.36 20.01
CA LEU A 50 -29.03 -4.20 19.24
C LEU A 50 -29.30 -4.59 17.78
N VAL A 51 -29.82 -3.65 16.99
CA VAL A 51 -29.95 -3.78 15.54
C VAL A 51 -28.54 -3.78 14.94
N ARG A 52 -27.92 -4.97 14.85
CA ARG A 52 -26.71 -5.16 14.03
C ARG A 52 -27.09 -4.79 12.60
N ARG A 53 -26.68 -3.60 12.13
CA ARG A 53 -26.78 -3.25 10.72
C ARG A 53 -26.11 -4.38 9.94
N LYS A 54 -26.88 -5.15 9.17
CA LYS A 54 -26.35 -6.14 8.22
C LYS A 54 -25.21 -5.44 7.47
N ARG A 55 -23.98 -5.96 7.58
CA ARG A 55 -22.86 -5.43 6.79
C ARG A 55 -23.34 -5.35 5.34
N PRO A 56 -23.23 -4.19 4.68
CA PRO A 56 -23.61 -4.09 3.28
C PRO A 56 -22.89 -5.21 2.52
N LYS A 57 -23.63 -5.98 1.72
CA LYS A 57 -23.04 -7.01 0.86
C LYS A 57 -21.93 -6.32 0.06
N LYS A 58 -20.71 -6.90 0.05
CA LYS A 58 -19.62 -6.41 -0.79
C LYS A 58 -20.19 -6.26 -2.21
N LYS A 59 -20.02 -5.08 -2.81
CA LYS A 59 -20.42 -4.87 -4.20
C LYS A 59 -19.73 -5.94 -5.06
N PRO A 60 -20.40 -6.51 -6.07
CA PRO A 60 -19.73 -7.41 -7.01
C PRO A 60 -18.49 -6.72 -7.57
N LEU A 61 -17.42 -7.52 -7.74
CA LEU A 61 -16.16 -7.03 -8.28
C LEU A 61 -16.43 -6.43 -9.66
N ASP A 62 -15.86 -5.25 -9.91
CA ASP A 62 -15.91 -4.63 -11.23
C ASP A 62 -15.30 -5.58 -12.28
N GLU A 63 -15.90 -5.64 -13.48
CA GLU A 63 -15.41 -6.49 -14.57
C GLU A 63 -13.96 -6.13 -14.94
N ASP A 64 -13.59 -4.86 -14.82
CA ASP A 64 -12.21 -4.42 -15.05
C ASP A 64 -11.25 -5.00 -14.02
N ILE A 65 -11.66 -5.09 -12.74
CA ILE A 65 -10.83 -5.70 -11.69
C ILE A 65 -10.71 -7.21 -11.95
N LYS A 66 -11.79 -7.89 -12.37
CA LYS A 66 -11.73 -9.32 -12.73
C LYS A 66 -10.71 -9.58 -13.84
N LYS A 67 -10.74 -8.78 -14.91
CA LYS A 67 -9.76 -8.87 -16.00
C LYS A 67 -8.33 -8.62 -15.53
N GLN A 68 -8.11 -7.64 -14.65
CA GLN A 68 -6.79 -7.40 -14.08
C GLN A 68 -6.29 -8.61 -13.27
N ARG A 69 -7.17 -9.23 -12.48
CA ARG A 69 -6.84 -10.42 -11.69
C ARG A 69 -6.50 -11.61 -12.57
N GLU A 70 -7.30 -11.84 -13.61
CA GLU A 70 -7.06 -12.90 -14.60
C GLU A 70 -5.73 -12.68 -15.32
N LYS A 71 -5.42 -11.44 -15.72
CA LYS A 71 -4.13 -11.09 -16.33
C LYS A 71 -2.95 -11.47 -15.45
N VAL A 72 -2.97 -11.14 -14.17
CA VAL A 72 -1.86 -11.47 -13.25
C VAL A 72 -1.67 -12.97 -13.10
N PHE A 73 -2.77 -13.73 -13.06
CA PHE A 73 -2.70 -15.19 -13.05
C PHE A 73 -2.06 -15.73 -14.35
N LEU A 74 -2.50 -15.23 -15.51
CA LEU A 74 -1.94 -15.63 -16.81
C LEU A 74 -0.46 -15.26 -16.94
N ASP A 75 -0.06 -14.06 -16.51
CA ASP A 75 1.33 -13.61 -16.52
C ASP A 75 2.21 -14.57 -15.68
N PHE A 76 1.74 -14.99 -14.50
CA PHE A 76 2.45 -15.93 -13.64
C PHE A 76 2.58 -17.33 -14.28
N MET A 77 1.51 -17.82 -14.92
CA MET A 77 1.52 -19.10 -15.62
C MET A 77 2.45 -19.06 -16.84
N GLN A 78 2.44 -17.98 -17.60
CA GLN A 78 3.34 -17.78 -18.73
C GLN A 78 4.81 -17.77 -18.28
N ILE A 79 5.14 -17.07 -17.20
CA ILE A 79 6.51 -17.04 -16.67
C ILE A 79 7.03 -18.45 -16.35
N LYS A 80 6.18 -19.29 -15.74
CA LYS A 80 6.53 -20.70 -15.44
C LYS A 80 6.72 -21.52 -16.70
N GLN A 81 5.80 -21.40 -17.65
CA GLN A 81 5.89 -22.11 -18.92
C GLN A 81 7.16 -21.69 -19.68
N ASP A 82 7.49 -20.40 -19.70
CA ASP A 82 8.71 -19.89 -20.32
C ASP A 82 9.97 -20.47 -19.65
N ASP A 83 9.99 -20.58 -18.31
CA ASP A 83 11.12 -21.18 -17.60
C ASP A 83 11.28 -22.67 -17.96
N GLU A 84 10.17 -23.42 -18.04
CA GLU A 84 10.16 -24.84 -18.44
C GLU A 84 10.62 -25.04 -19.89
N GLU A 85 10.08 -24.27 -20.84
CA GLU A 85 10.41 -24.37 -22.27
C GLU A 85 11.86 -23.98 -22.57
N THR A 86 12.38 -22.97 -21.86
CA THR A 86 13.77 -22.51 -22.04
C THR A 86 14.78 -23.32 -21.23
N GLY A 87 14.33 -24.27 -20.40
CA GLY A 87 15.17 -25.04 -19.49
C GLY A 87 15.86 -24.16 -18.44
N ARG A 88 15.30 -22.99 -18.13
CA ARG A 88 15.83 -22.06 -17.12
C ARG A 88 15.51 -22.56 -15.73
N GLU A 89 16.32 -22.12 -14.78
CA GLU A 89 15.98 -22.35 -13.37
C GLU A 89 14.70 -21.58 -13.01
N PRO A 90 13.83 -22.17 -12.15
CA PRO A 90 12.57 -21.53 -11.76
C PRO A 90 12.79 -20.12 -11.20
N ALA A 91 12.01 -19.16 -11.69
CA ALA A 91 12.06 -17.80 -11.19
C ALA A 91 11.78 -17.70 -9.68
N ILE A 92 12.40 -16.70 -9.05
CA ILE A 92 12.20 -16.34 -7.65
C ILE A 92 11.15 -15.24 -7.57
N PHE A 93 10.10 -15.43 -6.79
CA PHE A 93 9.08 -14.42 -6.54
C PHE A 93 9.24 -13.84 -5.14
N VAL A 94 9.56 -12.55 -5.05
CA VAL A 94 9.72 -11.78 -3.82
C VAL A 94 8.41 -11.02 -3.55
N GLY A 95 7.84 -11.24 -2.36
CA GLY A 95 6.50 -10.75 -2.01
C GLY A 95 5.38 -11.75 -2.31
N VAL A 96 5.74 -12.95 -2.80
CA VAL A 96 4.81 -14.06 -3.04
C VAL A 96 4.97 -15.17 -2.00
N ASP A 97 4.10 -15.25 -0.99
CA ASP A 97 3.92 -16.44 -0.15
C ASP A 97 3.00 -17.45 -0.88
N GLU A 98 3.66 -18.44 -1.47
CA GLU A 98 3.17 -19.75 -1.91
C GLU A 98 1.65 -19.95 -2.08
N MET A 99 1.19 -19.92 -3.33
CA MET A 99 0.17 -20.89 -3.75
C MET A 99 0.76 -22.31 -3.63
N LYS A 100 0.80 -22.89 -2.42
CA LYS A 100 1.06 -24.33 -2.15
C LYS A 100 2.23 -24.98 -2.91
N ILE A 101 3.27 -24.25 -3.27
CA ILE A 101 4.48 -24.79 -3.90
C ILE A 101 5.61 -24.47 -2.95
N LYS A 102 6.11 -25.49 -2.24
CA LYS A 102 7.32 -25.38 -1.42
C LYS A 102 8.44 -24.86 -2.31
N LEU A 103 8.75 -23.57 -2.21
CA LEU A 103 9.99 -23.07 -2.77
C LEU A 103 11.14 -23.68 -1.94
N PRO A 104 12.26 -24.08 -2.57
CA PRO A 104 13.42 -24.47 -1.80
C PRO A 104 13.76 -23.32 -0.87
N GLU A 105 14.00 -23.61 0.41
CA GLU A 105 14.54 -22.63 1.35
C GLU A 105 15.72 -21.96 0.65
N VAL A 106 15.65 -20.64 0.51
CA VAL A 106 16.67 -19.84 -0.16
C VAL A 106 17.62 -19.41 0.95
N PRO A 107 18.74 -20.13 1.23
CA PRO A 107 19.79 -19.65 2.11
C PRO A 107 20.49 -18.49 1.40
N SER A 108 19.86 -17.32 1.43
CA SER A 108 20.52 -16.07 1.10
C SER A 108 21.55 -15.83 2.20
N SER A 109 22.81 -15.67 1.82
CA SER A 109 23.87 -15.22 2.74
C SER A 109 23.59 -13.83 3.31
N PHE A 110 22.67 -13.10 2.66
CA PHE A 110 22.24 -11.78 3.03
C PHE A 110 20.98 -11.82 3.92
N PRO A 111 20.98 -11.13 5.07
CA PRO A 111 19.82 -11.06 5.94
C PRO A 111 18.64 -10.40 5.21
N ARG A 112 17.44 -10.94 5.41
CA ARG A 112 16.23 -10.38 4.81
C ARG A 112 16.08 -8.92 5.23
N PRO A 113 15.87 -7.98 4.29
CA PRO A 113 15.77 -6.57 4.63
C PRO A 113 14.55 -6.34 5.52
N PHE A 114 14.76 -5.68 6.65
CA PHE A 114 13.71 -5.26 7.56
C PHE A 114 13.86 -3.76 7.84
N ALA A 115 12.76 -3.02 7.70
CA ALA A 115 12.72 -1.60 7.95
C ALA A 115 11.45 -1.24 8.70
N VAL A 116 11.60 -0.57 9.85
CA VAL A 116 10.48 -0.05 10.63
C VAL A 116 10.29 1.40 10.26
N TRP A 117 9.09 1.75 9.80
CA TRP A 117 8.75 3.15 9.59
C TRP A 117 8.59 3.85 10.94
N GLU A 118 9.25 5.00 11.07
CA GLU A 118 9.14 5.87 12.24
C GLU A 118 8.72 7.28 11.81
N THR A 119 8.06 7.99 12.73
CA THR A 119 7.76 9.40 12.52
C THR A 119 9.05 10.18 12.40
N GLN A 120 9.26 10.79 11.24
CA GLN A 120 10.46 11.56 10.96
C GLN A 120 10.52 12.84 11.81
N SER A 121 11.73 13.22 12.21
CA SER A 121 12.02 14.50 12.85
C SER A 121 11.78 15.66 11.87
N LYS A 122 11.67 16.90 12.38
CA LYS A 122 11.54 18.08 11.51
C LYS A 122 12.74 18.22 10.58
N GLU A 123 13.94 17.97 11.10
CA GLU A 123 15.20 18.03 10.34
C GLU A 123 15.23 17.00 9.21
N GLU A 124 14.78 15.76 9.48
CA GLU A 124 14.67 14.72 8.45
C GLU A 124 13.64 15.08 7.38
N ILE A 125 12.53 15.72 7.79
CA ILE A 125 11.50 16.18 6.87
C ILE A 125 12.05 17.26 5.94
N GLU A 126 12.77 18.23 6.49
CA GLU A 126 13.41 19.33 5.76
C GLU A 126 14.51 18.80 4.83
N ALA A 127 15.39 17.94 5.31
CA ALA A 127 16.44 17.32 4.49
C ALA A 127 15.84 16.51 3.32
N ALA A 128 14.77 15.76 3.56
CA ALA A 128 14.06 15.03 2.51
C ALA A 128 13.36 15.97 1.51
N ALA A 129 12.87 17.13 1.96
CA ALA A 129 12.28 18.14 1.08
C ALA A 129 13.34 18.80 0.18
N ILE A 130 14.54 19.07 0.72
CA ILE A 130 15.69 19.60 -0.05
C ILE A 130 16.07 18.60 -1.15
N ARG A 131 16.30 17.32 -0.80
CA ARG A 131 16.62 16.26 -1.78
C ARG A 131 15.53 16.11 -2.85
N LEU A 132 14.25 16.18 -2.45
CA LEU A 132 13.15 16.13 -3.41
C LEU A 132 13.13 17.36 -4.33
N GLY A 133 13.52 18.52 -3.83
CA GLY A 133 13.71 19.75 -4.61
C GLY A 133 14.79 19.58 -5.68
N GLU A 134 15.95 19.07 -5.29
CA GLU A 134 17.08 18.77 -6.19
C GLU A 134 16.68 17.75 -7.27
N GLU A 135 16.03 16.65 -6.88
CA GLU A 135 15.57 15.65 -7.85
C GLU A 135 14.49 16.20 -8.82
N ASN A 136 13.64 17.12 -8.38
CA ASN A 136 12.68 17.78 -9.27
C ASN A 136 13.40 18.69 -10.28
N HIS A 137 14.43 19.42 -9.84
CA HIS A 137 15.24 20.26 -10.72
C HIS A 137 15.94 19.42 -11.79
N GLN A 138 16.56 18.30 -11.38
CA GLN A 138 17.17 17.36 -12.33
C GLN A 138 16.17 16.83 -13.37
N ARG A 139 14.93 16.52 -12.96
CA ARG A 139 13.88 16.09 -13.91
C ARG A 139 13.47 17.20 -14.89
N GLU A 140 13.48 18.44 -14.43
CA GLU A 140 13.24 19.60 -15.30
C GLU A 140 14.37 19.73 -16.33
N ASP A 141 15.63 19.60 -15.90
CA ASP A 141 16.80 19.63 -16.78
C ASP A 141 16.80 18.47 -17.79
N ASP A 142 16.53 17.24 -17.34
CA ASP A 142 16.40 16.07 -18.20
C ASP A 142 15.29 16.28 -19.26
N CYS A 143 14.19 16.91 -18.87
CA CYS A 143 13.09 17.23 -19.78
C CYS A 143 13.49 18.29 -20.83
N VAL A 144 14.30 19.28 -20.44
CA VAL A 144 14.86 20.28 -21.36
C VAL A 144 15.78 19.60 -22.38
N GLU A 145 16.66 18.70 -21.92
CA GLU A 145 17.54 17.94 -22.80
C GLU A 145 16.77 17.01 -23.75
N GLN A 146 15.75 16.31 -23.26
CA GLN A 146 14.84 15.52 -24.11
C GLN A 146 14.16 16.39 -25.18
N CYS A 147 13.72 17.61 -24.81
CA CYS A 147 13.15 18.54 -25.78
C CYS A 147 14.14 18.99 -26.85
N LYS A 148 15.44 19.12 -26.52
CA LYS A 148 16.49 19.43 -27.50
C LYS A 148 16.72 18.25 -28.44
N ARG A 149 16.94 17.05 -27.89
CA ARG A 149 17.12 15.81 -28.69
C ARG A 149 15.95 15.53 -29.60
N ALA A 150 14.73 15.77 -29.14
CA ALA A 150 13.52 15.61 -29.94
C ALA A 150 13.45 16.52 -31.19
N LYS A 151 14.25 17.59 -31.25
CA LYS A 151 14.38 18.48 -32.41
C LYS A 151 15.47 18.03 -33.38
N GLU A 152 16.39 17.17 -32.93
CA GLU A 152 17.48 16.63 -33.74
C GLU A 152 17.01 15.36 -34.47
N GLU A 153 17.18 15.33 -35.80
CA GLU A 153 16.73 14.18 -36.60
C GLU A 153 17.53 12.92 -36.28
N GLY A 154 16.84 11.78 -36.17
CA GLY A 154 17.45 10.47 -35.95
C GLY A 154 17.55 10.03 -34.48
N THR A 155 17.34 10.93 -33.51
CA THR A 155 17.30 10.57 -32.08
C THR A 155 16.07 9.72 -31.74
N GLU A 156 16.08 9.03 -30.59
CA GLU A 156 14.92 8.26 -30.12
C GLU A 156 13.74 9.18 -29.79
N GLU A 157 14.01 10.31 -29.13
CA GLU A 157 13.00 11.30 -28.79
C GLU A 157 12.36 11.92 -30.04
N TRP A 158 13.13 12.11 -31.12
CA TRP A 158 12.60 12.55 -32.41
C TRP A 158 11.68 11.50 -33.03
N LYS A 159 12.05 10.22 -32.98
CA LYS A 159 11.19 9.12 -33.48
C LYS A 159 9.85 9.08 -32.73
N VAL A 160 9.87 9.20 -31.40
CA VAL A 160 8.66 9.29 -30.56
C VAL A 160 7.80 10.50 -30.98
N MET A 161 8.42 11.65 -31.25
CA MET A 161 7.71 12.84 -31.72
C MET A 161 7.06 12.66 -33.10
N GLN A 162 7.73 11.97 -34.02
CA GLN A 162 7.16 11.67 -35.34
C GLN A 162 5.98 10.72 -35.19
N GLU A 163 6.11 9.67 -34.39
CA GLU A 163 5.03 8.71 -34.15
C GLU A 163 3.77 9.39 -33.60
N ILE A 164 3.91 10.20 -32.55
CA ILE A 164 2.78 10.97 -31.98
C ILE A 164 2.13 11.86 -33.03
N ASN A 165 2.93 12.57 -33.82
CA ASN A 165 2.42 13.48 -34.85
C ASN A 165 1.79 12.73 -36.03
N ASN A 166 2.29 11.55 -36.39
CA ASN A 166 1.73 10.69 -37.42
C ASN A 166 0.39 10.12 -36.98
N ILE A 167 0.26 9.68 -35.73
CA ILE A 167 -1.02 9.27 -35.13
C ILE A 167 -2.02 10.43 -35.17
N ILE A 168 -1.59 11.65 -34.83
CA ILE A 168 -2.46 12.84 -34.90
C ILE A 168 -2.91 13.10 -36.34
N LYS A 169 -1.99 13.03 -37.31
CA LYS A 169 -2.29 13.21 -38.74
C LYS A 169 -3.27 12.15 -39.24
N HIS A 170 -3.04 10.88 -38.93
CA HIS A 170 -3.95 9.78 -39.30
C HIS A 170 -5.35 9.98 -38.72
N ASN A 171 -5.43 10.35 -37.43
CA ASN A 171 -6.71 10.62 -36.77
C ASN A 171 -7.44 11.89 -37.27
N ALA A 172 -6.77 12.78 -38.01
CA ALA A 172 -7.37 14.03 -38.48
C ALA A 172 -8.46 13.81 -39.53
N HIS A 173 -8.47 12.66 -40.20
CA HIS A 173 -9.48 12.28 -41.20
C HIS A 173 -10.75 11.68 -40.56
N LEU A 174 -10.78 11.42 -39.25
CA LEU A 174 -11.92 10.79 -38.59
C LEU A 174 -13.04 11.81 -38.28
N PRO A 175 -14.30 11.53 -38.65
CA PRO A 175 -15.40 12.51 -38.70
C PRO A 175 -15.85 13.09 -37.35
N ARG A 176 -15.33 12.59 -36.22
CA ARG A 176 -15.74 13.02 -34.87
C ARG A 176 -14.63 13.63 -34.01
N LYS A 177 -13.40 13.75 -34.52
CA LYS A 177 -12.29 14.32 -33.74
C LYS A 177 -12.01 15.75 -34.22
N LYS A 178 -12.09 16.73 -33.30
CA LYS A 178 -11.56 18.08 -33.54
C LYS A 178 -10.12 17.94 -34.06
N HIS A 179 -9.78 18.59 -35.18
CA HIS A 179 -8.43 18.58 -35.75
C HIS A 179 -7.42 18.98 -34.67
N LYS A 180 -6.65 18.02 -34.17
CA LYS A 180 -5.61 18.28 -33.20
C LYS A 180 -4.38 18.79 -33.96
N ARG A 181 -3.84 19.93 -33.54
CA ARG A 181 -2.59 20.46 -34.08
C ARG A 181 -1.44 19.51 -33.75
N ARG A 182 -0.41 19.50 -34.61
CA ARG A 182 0.87 18.82 -34.32
C ARG A 182 1.38 19.24 -32.94
N ARG A 183 1.87 18.27 -32.17
CA ARG A 183 2.45 18.50 -30.86
C ARG A 183 3.89 18.97 -31.03
N LYS A 184 4.27 19.96 -30.21
CA LYS A 184 5.67 20.37 -30.04
C LYS A 184 6.36 19.52 -28.96
N PRO A 185 7.69 19.38 -28.96
CA PRO A 185 8.42 18.63 -27.92
C PRO A 185 8.05 19.06 -26.49
N GLU A 186 7.93 20.36 -26.24
CA GLU A 186 7.58 20.93 -24.93
C GLU A 186 6.15 20.57 -24.47
N GLN A 187 5.32 20.08 -25.40
CA GLN A 187 3.98 19.60 -25.08
C GLN A 187 3.93 18.10 -24.77
N VAL A 188 4.94 17.35 -25.20
CA VAL A 188 5.04 15.89 -25.05
C VAL A 188 5.94 15.55 -23.87
N PHE A 189 7.16 16.08 -23.87
CA PHE A 189 8.10 15.95 -22.76
C PHE A 189 7.82 17.08 -21.78
N LYS A 190 7.15 16.75 -20.68
CA LYS A 190 6.88 17.69 -19.59
C LYS A 190 7.36 17.07 -18.29
N ALA A 191 8.20 17.80 -17.56
CA ALA A 191 8.56 17.44 -16.21
C ALA A 191 7.32 17.59 -15.31
N GLU A 192 6.98 16.52 -14.61
CA GLU A 192 6.00 16.56 -13.54
C GLU A 192 6.73 16.85 -12.23
N ARG A 193 6.42 17.98 -11.62
CA ARG A 193 6.98 18.31 -10.31
C ARG A 193 6.27 17.50 -9.23
N ILE A 194 7.01 16.60 -8.60
CA ILE A 194 6.46 15.71 -7.59
C ILE A 194 6.56 16.40 -6.23
N GLN A 195 5.43 16.60 -5.59
CA GLN A 195 5.34 17.26 -4.29
C GLN A 195 5.09 16.26 -3.17
N ARG A 196 5.81 16.44 -2.06
CA ARG A 196 5.56 15.74 -0.81
C ARG A 196 4.31 16.31 -0.17
N SER A 197 3.33 15.46 0.14
CA SER A 197 2.12 15.91 0.82
C SER A 197 2.45 16.35 2.25
N ALA A 198 2.11 17.57 2.62
CA ALA A 198 2.34 18.13 3.96
C ALA A 198 1.47 17.51 5.07
N LYS A 199 0.78 16.38 4.83
CA LYS A 199 -0.11 15.77 5.82
C LYS A 199 0.71 15.17 6.97
N LYS A 200 0.30 15.50 8.20
CA LYS A 200 0.96 15.12 9.45
C LYS A 200 1.03 13.59 9.62
N GLY A 201 2.25 13.05 9.60
CA GLY A 201 2.62 11.84 10.34
C GLY A 201 2.19 10.49 9.76
N GLY A 202 2.17 10.34 8.43
CA GLY A 202 1.98 9.04 7.78
C GLY A 202 3.19 8.62 6.95
N LEU A 203 3.26 7.33 6.62
CA LEU A 203 4.19 6.80 5.63
C LEU A 203 4.02 7.57 4.32
N ASP A 204 5.12 8.06 3.77
CA ASP A 204 5.12 8.76 2.49
C ASP A 204 6.05 8.12 1.47
N PHE A 205 5.88 8.52 0.21
CA PHE A 205 6.63 7.96 -0.90
C PHE A 205 8.11 8.35 -0.87
N VAL A 206 8.50 9.40 -0.15
CA VAL A 206 9.91 9.83 -0.05
C VAL A 206 10.65 8.88 0.87
N TRP A 207 10.07 8.56 2.04
CA TRP A 207 10.60 7.51 2.91
C TRP A 207 10.63 6.16 2.21
N TYR A 208 9.55 5.79 1.51
CA TYR A 208 9.50 4.50 0.81
C TYR A 208 10.58 4.40 -0.28
N LYS A 209 10.77 5.47 -1.05
CA LYS A 209 11.84 5.58 -2.04
C LYS A 209 13.25 5.52 -1.41
N ASP A 210 13.53 6.39 -0.45
CA ASP A 210 14.88 6.55 0.10
C ASP A 210 15.29 5.37 0.97
N VAL A 211 14.36 4.86 1.79
CA VAL A 211 14.64 3.83 2.80
C VAL A 211 14.25 2.47 2.25
N ALA A 212 12.96 2.23 1.98
CA ALA A 212 12.49 0.91 1.59
C ALA A 212 13.14 0.43 0.28
N TYR A 213 13.24 1.29 -0.75
CA TYR A 213 13.90 0.92 -2.01
C TYR A 213 15.42 1.03 -1.96
N ASP A 214 15.94 2.25 -1.87
CA ASP A 214 17.36 2.49 -2.16
C ASP A 214 18.29 1.87 -1.10
N GLN A 215 17.90 1.91 0.18
CA GLN A 215 18.72 1.36 1.28
C GLN A 215 18.53 -0.14 1.47
N HIS A 216 17.31 -0.66 1.27
CA HIS A 216 16.96 -2.02 1.63
C HIS A 216 16.67 -2.91 0.42
N LEU A 217 15.53 -2.71 -0.25
CA LEU A 217 15.02 -3.64 -1.26
C LEU A 217 15.98 -3.78 -2.45
N PHE A 218 16.46 -2.69 -3.05
CA PHE A 218 17.35 -2.79 -4.22
C PHE A 218 18.69 -3.44 -3.90
N ARG A 219 19.21 -3.21 -2.68
CA ARG A 219 20.45 -3.89 -2.23
C ARG A 219 20.22 -5.38 -2.08
N PHE A 220 19.12 -5.75 -1.43
CA PHE A 220 18.73 -7.15 -1.26
C PHE A 220 18.53 -7.85 -2.61
N LEU A 221 17.77 -7.25 -3.54
CA LEU A 221 17.50 -7.84 -4.85
C LEU A 221 18.78 -8.07 -5.67
N ARG A 222 19.71 -7.11 -5.66
CA ARG A 222 21.01 -7.29 -6.33
C ARG A 222 21.85 -8.38 -5.68
N GLN A 223 21.80 -8.52 -4.36
CA GLN A 223 22.51 -9.61 -3.69
C GLN A 223 21.86 -10.96 -4.00
N LEU A 224 20.53 -11.03 -3.95
CA LEU A 224 19.77 -12.21 -4.35
C LEU A 224 20.10 -12.62 -5.79
N ARG A 225 20.27 -11.64 -6.70
CA ARG A 225 20.67 -11.88 -8.08
C ARG A 225 22.09 -12.43 -8.22
N LYS A 226 23.00 -12.10 -7.31
CA LYS A 226 24.36 -12.66 -7.26
C LYS A 226 24.35 -14.09 -6.72
N ASP A 227 23.55 -14.35 -5.70
CA ASP A 227 23.41 -15.66 -5.08
C ASP A 227 22.71 -16.66 -6.04
N TYR A 228 21.81 -16.16 -6.90
CA TYR A 228 21.06 -16.96 -7.87
C TYR A 228 21.25 -16.43 -9.31
N PRO A 229 22.44 -16.67 -9.93
CA PRO A 229 22.81 -15.99 -11.15
C PRO A 229 22.01 -16.38 -12.39
N ASN A 230 21.34 -17.53 -12.36
CA ASN A 230 20.60 -18.09 -13.49
C ASN A 230 19.08 -17.91 -13.36
N ARG A 231 18.62 -17.29 -12.26
CA ARG A 231 17.20 -17.13 -11.96
C ARG A 231 16.74 -15.71 -12.23
N ARG A 232 15.54 -15.59 -12.78
CA ARG A 232 14.82 -14.32 -12.86
C ARG A 232 14.22 -14.03 -11.49
N ILE A 233 14.17 -12.75 -11.11
CA ILE A 233 13.58 -12.31 -9.86
C ILE A 233 12.37 -11.45 -10.18
N PHE A 234 11.21 -11.78 -9.62
CA PHE A 234 9.98 -11.01 -9.77
C PHE A 234 9.56 -10.45 -8.43
N VAL A 235 9.28 -9.15 -8.36
CA VAL A 235 8.88 -8.44 -7.14
C VAL A 235 7.42 -8.04 -7.26
N SER A 236 6.59 -8.47 -6.32
CA SER A 236 5.19 -8.04 -6.21
C SER A 236 5.02 -7.08 -5.03
N GLU A 237 4.27 -6.00 -5.26
CA GLU A 237 3.85 -5.08 -4.20
C GLU A 237 2.38 -4.76 -4.39
N ASP A 238 1.70 -4.34 -3.32
CA ASP A 238 0.33 -3.90 -3.43
C ASP A 238 0.20 -2.60 -4.27
N ASN A 239 -1.02 -2.30 -4.69
CA ASN A 239 -1.32 -1.16 -5.56
C ASN A 239 -1.47 0.17 -4.80
N VAL A 240 -0.83 0.36 -3.64
CA VAL A 240 -0.95 1.60 -2.86
C VAL A 240 -0.24 2.76 -3.56
N GLY A 241 -0.87 3.94 -3.54
CA GLY A 241 -0.36 5.14 -4.24
C GLY A 241 1.03 5.60 -3.80
N VAL A 242 1.48 5.21 -2.61
CA VAL A 242 2.85 5.44 -2.11
C VAL A 242 3.87 4.66 -2.96
N HIS A 243 3.60 3.38 -3.24
CA HIS A 243 4.47 2.53 -4.06
C HIS A 243 4.56 3.06 -5.49
N HIS A 244 3.42 3.43 -6.10
CA HIS A 244 3.38 4.01 -7.45
C HIS A 244 4.26 5.24 -7.59
N LYS A 245 4.16 6.17 -6.63
CA LYS A 245 4.97 7.38 -6.63
C LYS A 245 6.45 7.06 -6.43
N ALA A 246 6.78 6.15 -5.52
CA ALA A 246 8.16 5.71 -5.30
C ALA A 246 8.75 5.01 -6.55
N ARG A 247 8.01 4.08 -7.17
CA ARG A 247 8.40 3.41 -8.43
C ARG A 247 8.62 4.43 -9.54
N LYS A 248 7.70 5.38 -9.72
CA LYS A 248 7.84 6.46 -10.71
C LYS A 248 9.10 7.29 -10.49
N MET A 249 9.41 7.61 -9.24
CA MET A 249 10.62 8.36 -8.86
C MET A 249 11.92 7.57 -9.11
N ARG A 250 11.84 6.23 -9.17
CA ARG A 250 12.95 5.30 -9.40
C ARG A 250 12.83 4.52 -10.70
N ALA A 251 12.05 5.02 -11.65
CA ALA A 251 11.77 4.31 -12.91
C ALA A 251 13.07 3.99 -13.69
N ARG A 252 14.08 4.86 -13.62
CA ARG A 252 15.40 4.61 -14.22
C ARG A 252 16.12 3.44 -13.56
N GLN A 253 16.22 3.44 -12.22
CA GLN A 253 16.84 2.34 -11.48
C GLN A 253 16.08 1.02 -11.69
N ILE A 254 14.75 1.05 -11.72
CA ILE A 254 13.93 -0.14 -12.01
C ILE A 254 14.24 -0.70 -13.40
N LYS A 255 14.36 0.15 -14.44
CA LYS A 255 14.79 -0.28 -15.78
C LYS A 255 16.22 -0.85 -15.80
N GLU A 256 17.10 -0.38 -14.94
CA GLU A 256 18.45 -0.96 -14.78
C GLU A 256 18.36 -2.35 -14.15
N LEU A 257 17.52 -2.53 -13.12
CA LEU A 257 17.23 -3.83 -12.50
C LEU A 257 16.59 -4.83 -13.49
N GLU A 258 15.71 -4.37 -14.38
CA GLU A 258 15.12 -5.22 -15.43
C GLU A 258 16.19 -5.80 -16.37
N LYS A 259 17.22 -5.02 -16.71
CA LYS A 259 18.38 -5.52 -17.48
C LYS A 259 19.15 -6.59 -16.70
N GLU A 260 19.17 -6.49 -15.38
CA GLU A 260 19.73 -7.49 -14.45
C GLU A 260 18.78 -8.69 -14.23
N GLN A 261 17.68 -8.83 -14.98
CA GLN A 261 16.66 -9.88 -14.81
C GLN A 261 15.87 -9.79 -13.48
N ILE A 262 15.70 -8.58 -12.94
CA ILE A 262 14.87 -8.28 -11.78
C ILE A 262 13.68 -7.44 -12.24
N PHE A 263 12.47 -7.99 -12.13
CA PHE A 263 11.25 -7.43 -12.69
C PHE A 263 10.26 -7.06 -11.59
N PHE A 264 9.57 -5.93 -11.74
CA PHE A 264 8.46 -5.55 -10.87
C PHE A 264 7.13 -5.92 -11.53
N LEU A 265 6.30 -6.67 -10.80
CA LEU A 265 4.96 -7.04 -11.26
C LEU A 265 3.95 -5.93 -10.91
N ASP A 266 3.01 -5.74 -11.81
CA ASP A 266 1.83 -4.90 -11.57
C ASP A 266 0.76 -5.74 -10.86
N TRP A 267 0.22 -5.19 -9.78
CA TRP A 267 -0.76 -5.89 -8.94
C TRP A 267 -2.18 -5.32 -9.13
N PRO A 268 -3.22 -6.18 -9.21
CA PRO A 268 -4.58 -5.72 -9.43
C PRO A 268 -5.10 -4.92 -8.24
N VAL A 269 -5.91 -3.91 -8.52
CA VAL A 269 -6.48 -3.04 -7.48
C VAL A 269 -7.43 -3.85 -6.59
N ASN A 270 -7.47 -3.55 -5.29
CA ASN A 270 -8.39 -4.17 -4.32
C ASN A 270 -8.34 -5.71 -4.30
N SER A 271 -7.18 -6.29 -4.58
CA SER A 271 -6.97 -7.74 -4.60
C SER A 271 -5.96 -8.18 -3.53
N PRO A 272 -6.19 -7.86 -2.24
CA PRO A 272 -5.32 -8.31 -1.15
C PRO A 272 -5.39 -9.83 -1.00
N ASP A 273 -6.51 -10.46 -1.35
CA ASP A 273 -6.70 -11.91 -1.32
C ASP A 273 -5.81 -12.69 -2.29
N LEU A 274 -5.29 -12.01 -3.31
CA LEU A 274 -4.25 -12.58 -4.16
C LEU A 274 -2.86 -12.32 -3.59
N HIS A 275 -2.68 -11.23 -2.81
CA HIS A 275 -1.36 -10.77 -2.40
C HIS A 275 -0.97 -11.54 -1.15
N PRO A 276 0.08 -12.35 -1.21
CA PRO A 276 0.28 -13.34 -0.17
C PRO A 276 0.99 -12.81 1.08
N ILE A 277 1.46 -11.56 1.03
CA ILE A 277 1.74 -10.78 2.24
C ILE A 277 0.56 -10.77 3.24
N GLU A 278 -0.68 -10.94 2.78
CA GLU A 278 -1.83 -11.01 3.70
C GLU A 278 -1.76 -12.23 4.62
N THR A 279 -1.27 -13.38 4.13
CA THR A 279 -1.03 -14.57 4.96
C THR A 279 0.00 -14.25 6.04
N LEU A 280 1.12 -13.63 5.66
CA LEU A 280 2.16 -13.19 6.59
C LEU A 280 1.60 -12.19 7.62
N HIS A 281 0.78 -11.22 7.20
CA HIS A 281 0.12 -10.30 8.13
C HIS A 281 -0.86 -11.00 9.08
N HIS A 282 -1.52 -12.08 8.64
CA HIS A 282 -2.38 -12.87 9.50
C HIS A 282 -1.58 -13.62 10.58
N GLU A 283 -0.45 -14.21 10.21
CA GLU A 283 0.48 -14.86 11.12
C GLU A 283 1.13 -13.87 12.08
N GLU A 284 1.61 -12.75 11.56
CA GLU A 284 2.19 -11.64 12.35
C GLU A 284 1.17 -11.14 13.37
N LYS A 285 -0.09 -10.92 12.98
CA LYS A 285 -1.15 -10.53 13.92
C LYS A 285 -1.35 -11.59 15.00
N SER A 286 -1.31 -12.88 14.66
CA SER A 286 -1.44 -13.96 15.63
C SER A 286 -0.32 -13.92 16.67
N ILE A 287 0.93 -13.73 16.23
CA ILE A 287 2.09 -13.56 17.13
C ILE A 287 1.91 -12.29 17.97
N LEU A 288 1.53 -11.17 17.35
CA LEU A 288 1.33 -9.89 18.02
C LEU A 288 0.20 -9.91 19.04
N THR A 289 -0.84 -10.76 18.88
CA THR A 289 -1.89 -10.89 19.90
C THR A 289 -1.38 -11.41 21.24
N GLN A 290 -0.23 -12.10 21.26
CA GLN A 290 0.42 -12.54 22.49
C GLN A 290 0.97 -11.34 23.29
N TYR A 291 1.34 -10.28 22.59
CA TYR A 291 1.79 -9.03 23.20
C TYR A 291 0.56 -8.20 23.57
N LYS A 292 0.24 -8.15 24.87
CA LYS A 292 -0.87 -7.33 25.42
C LYS A 292 -0.53 -5.83 25.38
N VAL A 293 -0.29 -5.28 24.19
CA VAL A 293 -0.08 -3.85 23.98
C VAL A 293 -1.44 -3.19 23.79
N SER A 294 -2.15 -2.99 24.91
CA SER A 294 -3.52 -2.44 24.91
C SER A 294 -3.58 -0.90 24.92
N SER A 295 -2.44 -0.21 25.01
CA SER A 295 -2.39 1.25 25.15
C SER A 295 -1.60 1.92 24.03
N GLY A 296 -2.06 3.10 23.59
CA GLY A 296 -1.33 3.97 22.67
C GLY A 296 -0.25 4.83 23.33
N SER A 297 0.14 4.53 24.58
CA SER A 297 1.13 5.31 25.32
C SER A 297 2.52 5.21 24.68
N LYS A 298 3.37 6.24 24.89
CA LYS A 298 4.75 6.23 24.37
C LYS A 298 5.55 5.02 24.86
N LYS A 299 5.35 4.63 26.12
CA LYS A 299 6.00 3.47 26.73
C LYS A 299 5.57 2.16 26.06
N ALA A 300 4.26 1.94 25.91
CA ALA A 300 3.74 0.75 25.26
C ALA A 300 4.20 0.62 23.79
N LYS A 301 4.33 1.75 23.07
CA LYS A 301 4.93 1.77 21.73
C LYS A 301 6.42 1.38 21.76
N GLN A 302 7.17 1.85 22.75
CA GLN A 302 8.59 1.51 22.91
C GLN A 302 8.78 0.03 23.29
N ASP A 303 7.96 -0.49 24.19
CA ASP A 303 8.00 -1.90 24.60
C ASP A 303 7.64 -2.81 23.41
N ALA A 304 6.65 -2.43 22.61
CA ALA A 304 6.31 -3.13 21.36
C ALA A 304 7.46 -3.11 20.34
N LYS A 305 8.17 -1.97 20.20
CA LYS A 305 9.34 -1.85 19.33
C LYS A 305 10.46 -2.81 19.76
N GLU A 306 10.73 -2.89 21.06
CA GLU A 306 11.80 -3.76 21.54
C GLU A 306 11.44 -5.23 21.36
N CYS A 307 10.17 -5.60 21.55
CA CYS A 307 9.69 -6.95 21.26
C CYS A 307 9.84 -7.32 19.78
N LEU A 308 9.52 -6.39 18.87
CA LEU A 308 9.64 -6.60 17.42
C LEU A 308 11.09 -6.72 16.93
N ARG A 309 12.08 -6.19 17.66
CA ARG A 309 13.50 -6.29 17.28
C ARG A 309 14.14 -7.64 17.62
N ILE A 310 13.49 -8.42 18.49
CA ILE A 310 13.99 -9.72 18.95
C ILE A 310 13.50 -10.85 18.02
N LEU A 311 12.46 -10.60 17.22
CA LEU A 311 11.93 -11.50 16.19
C LEU A 311 12.79 -11.45 14.92
#